data_AF-A0A3D5E8B3-F1
#
_entry.id   AF-A0A3D5E8B3-F1
#
_cell.length_a   1.000
_cell.length_b   1.000
_cell.length_c   1.000
_cell.angle_alpha   90.00
_cell.angle_beta   90.00
_cell.angle_gamma   90.00
#
_symmetry.space_group_name_H-M   'P 1'
#
loop_
_entity.id
_entity.type
_entity.pdbx_description
1 polymer ?
#
loop_
_entity_poly.entity_id
_entity_poly.type
_entity_poly.pdbx_seq_one_letter_code
_entity_poly.pdbx_strand_id
1 'polypeptide(L)'
;ILSLKPTPEDYDGLDGCNEYLTISKPELLEGIQRSFYAAGCDAVDSATFGANRVVFAEYNIEERVREINRLAAEQLGRVRDEFSTPEWPRYSFGTMGPGTKLPTLGHIDFDELVESYREQAHGLIDGGIDVLKVETCQDLLQTKAALGAIEDVFRETGVRLPVIASVTIETTGTMLLGSDIDCALTTLEAL
;
A
#
# COMPACT_ATOMS: atom_id res chain seq x y z
N ILE A 1 1.88 -21.11 2.67
CA ILE A 1 2.52 -19.81 2.94
C ILE A 1 3.97 -19.98 3.40
N LEU A 2 4.27 -20.65 4.52
CA LEU A 2 5.65 -20.74 5.08
C LEU A 2 6.72 -21.39 4.16
N SER A 3 6.30 -22.12 3.12
CA SER A 3 7.18 -22.71 2.10
C SER A 3 7.47 -21.79 0.91
N LEU A 4 6.75 -20.68 0.75
CA LEU A 4 6.93 -19.70 -0.33
C LEU A 4 7.86 -18.60 0.20
N LYS A 5 9.18 -18.84 0.11
CA LYS A 5 10.20 -17.87 0.51
C LYS A 5 10.99 -17.42 -0.72
N PRO A 6 10.98 -16.13 -1.08
CA PRO A 6 11.81 -15.64 -2.16
C PRO A 6 13.30 -15.76 -1.79
N THR A 7 14.14 -16.05 -2.78
CA THR A 7 15.61 -16.01 -2.65
C THR A 7 16.15 -14.68 -3.18
N PRO A 8 17.40 -14.29 -2.88
CA PRO A 8 18.04 -13.10 -3.45
C PRO A 8 17.91 -12.97 -4.98
N GLU A 9 18.06 -14.10 -5.69
CA GLU A 9 17.94 -14.16 -7.15
C GLU A 9 16.54 -13.79 -7.65
N ASP A 10 15.51 -13.94 -6.83
CA ASP A 10 14.13 -13.63 -7.20
C ASP A 10 13.86 -12.13 -7.28
N TYR A 11 14.77 -11.27 -6.80
CA TYR A 11 14.60 -9.81 -6.82
C TYR A 11 15.31 -9.13 -8.01
N ASP A 12 15.97 -9.87 -8.90
CA ASP A 12 16.77 -9.34 -10.01
C ASP A 12 17.77 -8.24 -9.60
N GLY A 13 18.38 -8.39 -8.42
CA GLY A 13 19.35 -7.42 -7.87
C GLY A 13 18.73 -6.27 -7.06
N LEU A 14 17.42 -6.33 -6.77
CA LEU A 14 16.71 -5.38 -5.92
C LEU A 14 16.33 -6.00 -4.57
N ASP A 15 17.28 -6.72 -3.96
CA ASP A 15 17.10 -7.47 -2.72
C ASP A 15 16.39 -6.64 -1.63
N GLY A 16 15.27 -7.16 -1.13
CA GLY A 16 14.47 -6.51 -0.09
C GLY A 16 13.33 -5.62 -0.60
N CYS A 17 13.29 -5.30 -1.90
CA CYS A 17 12.15 -4.62 -2.52
C CYS A 17 11.04 -5.66 -2.85
N ASN A 18 10.24 -6.02 -1.85
CA ASN A 18 9.19 -7.04 -2.00
C ASN A 18 8.16 -6.70 -3.10
N GLU A 19 7.92 -5.42 -3.31
CA GLU A 19 7.03 -4.90 -4.35
C GLU A 19 7.50 -5.32 -5.75
N TYR A 20 8.81 -5.46 -5.94
CA TYR A 20 9.40 -5.85 -7.21
C TYR A 20 9.11 -7.30 -7.58
N LEU A 21 8.76 -8.15 -6.61
CA LEU A 21 8.32 -9.53 -6.88
C LEU A 21 7.05 -9.57 -7.74
N THR A 22 6.29 -8.48 -7.84
CA THR A 22 5.20 -8.31 -8.83
C THR A 22 5.69 -8.47 -10.26
N ILE A 23 6.96 -8.14 -10.51
CA ILE A 23 7.61 -8.16 -11.83
C ILE A 23 8.43 -9.41 -12.00
N SER A 24 9.34 -9.66 -11.05
CA SER A 24 10.35 -10.72 -11.18
C SER A 24 9.80 -12.10 -10.81
N LYS A 25 8.79 -12.16 -9.94
CA LYS A 25 8.23 -13.44 -9.47
C LYS A 25 6.72 -13.41 -9.14
N PRO A 26 5.87 -12.98 -10.10
CA PRO A 26 4.45 -12.77 -9.86
C PRO A 26 3.73 -14.04 -9.36
N GLU A 27 4.12 -15.22 -9.85
CA GLU A 27 3.49 -16.49 -9.47
C GLU A 27 3.66 -16.83 -7.98
N LEU A 28 4.73 -16.34 -7.35
CA LEU A 28 4.95 -16.49 -5.91
C LEU A 28 3.94 -15.66 -5.12
N LEU A 29 3.74 -14.40 -5.52
CA LEU A 29 2.77 -13.51 -4.90
C LEU A 29 1.33 -14.00 -5.12
N GLU A 30 0.99 -14.39 -6.35
CA GLU A 30 -0.33 -14.96 -6.63
C GLU A 30 -0.56 -16.25 -5.82
N GLY A 31 0.47 -17.09 -5.63
CA GLY A 31 0.41 -18.26 -4.76
C GLY A 31 0.07 -17.94 -3.31
N ILE A 32 0.67 -16.88 -2.76
CA ILE A 32 0.37 -16.38 -1.41
C ILE A 32 -1.06 -15.84 -1.36
N GLN A 33 -1.44 -14.98 -2.31
CA GLN A 33 -2.77 -14.36 -2.37
C GLN A 33 -3.90 -15.40 -2.50
N ARG A 34 -3.76 -16.37 -3.42
CA ARG A 34 -4.69 -17.51 -3.56
C ARG A 34 -4.83 -18.27 -2.25
N SER A 35 -3.74 -18.44 -1.50
CA SER A 35 -3.80 -19.18 -0.23
C SER A 35 -4.61 -18.47 0.85
N PHE A 36 -4.62 -17.13 0.87
CA PHE A 36 -5.47 -16.36 1.77
C PHE A 36 -6.95 -16.43 1.37
N TYR A 37 -7.27 -16.25 0.09
CA TYR A 37 -8.66 -16.41 -0.36
C TYR A 37 -9.18 -17.84 -0.17
N ALA A 38 -8.35 -18.86 -0.43
CA ALA A 38 -8.69 -20.26 -0.18
C ALA A 38 -8.92 -20.59 1.31
N ALA A 39 -8.32 -19.82 2.22
CA ALA A 39 -8.57 -19.91 3.65
C ALA A 39 -9.88 -19.21 4.09
N GLY A 40 -10.55 -18.51 3.17
CA GLY A 40 -11.82 -17.82 3.40
C GLY A 40 -11.70 -16.33 3.69
N CYS A 41 -10.54 -15.70 3.47
CA CYS A 41 -10.42 -14.24 3.61
C CYS A 41 -11.34 -13.52 2.64
N ASP A 42 -12.07 -12.52 3.14
CA ASP A 42 -12.92 -11.65 2.31
C ASP A 42 -12.12 -10.64 1.50
N ALA A 43 -10.98 -10.21 2.05
CA ALA A 43 -10.06 -9.30 1.38
C ALA A 43 -8.60 -9.74 1.56
N VAL A 44 -7.77 -9.43 0.57
CA VAL A 44 -6.33 -9.68 0.59
C VAL A 44 -5.58 -8.44 0.15
N ASP A 45 -4.43 -8.21 0.76
CA ASP A 45 -3.55 -7.07 0.50
C ASP A 45 -2.71 -7.28 -0.77
N SER A 46 -2.52 -6.21 -1.54
CA SER A 46 -1.55 -6.14 -2.63
C SER A 46 -0.13 -6.12 -2.08
N ALA A 47 0.84 -6.52 -2.91
CA ALA A 47 2.27 -6.41 -2.60
C ALA A 47 2.77 -4.99 -2.90
N THR A 48 2.17 -3.97 -2.27
CA THR A 48 2.43 -2.55 -2.57
C THR A 48 2.76 -1.71 -1.35
N PHE A 49 3.04 -2.32 -0.20
CA PHE A 49 3.29 -1.63 1.06
C PHE A 49 4.31 -0.49 0.92
N GLY A 50 5.46 -0.76 0.29
CA GLY A 50 6.50 0.21 -0.01
C GLY A 50 6.51 0.71 -1.45
N ALA A 51 5.43 0.55 -2.23
CA ALA A 51 5.44 0.87 -3.67
C ALA A 51 5.25 2.37 -3.92
N ASN A 52 6.09 3.21 -3.33
CA ASN A 52 6.06 4.65 -3.53
C ASN A 52 7.44 5.18 -3.91
N ARG A 53 7.45 6.41 -4.42
CA ARG A 53 8.66 7.05 -4.93
C ARG A 53 9.80 7.14 -3.90
N VAL A 54 9.46 7.37 -2.63
CA VAL A 54 10.45 7.53 -1.55
C VAL A 54 11.20 6.22 -1.29
N VAL A 55 10.49 5.09 -1.24
CA VAL A 55 11.09 3.77 -1.04
C VAL A 55 11.82 3.32 -2.31
N PHE A 56 11.23 3.52 -3.48
CA PHE A 56 11.82 3.12 -4.76
C PHE A 56 13.12 3.87 -5.10
N ALA A 57 13.33 5.05 -4.53
CA ALA A 57 14.60 5.77 -4.63
C ALA A 57 15.77 5.04 -3.96
N GLU A 58 15.52 4.19 -2.96
CA GLU A 58 16.56 3.36 -2.34
C GLU A 58 17.06 2.25 -3.29
N TYR A 59 16.29 1.99 -4.35
CA TYR A 59 16.51 0.95 -5.35
C TYR A 59 16.79 1.51 -6.76
N ASN A 60 16.76 2.84 -6.95
CA ASN A 60 16.89 3.53 -8.25
C ASN A 60 15.84 3.10 -9.29
N ILE A 61 14.58 2.96 -8.86
CA ILE A 61 13.45 2.58 -9.72
C ILE A 61 12.23 3.51 -9.52
N GLU A 62 12.46 4.78 -9.16
CA GLU A 62 11.41 5.77 -8.89
C GLU A 62 10.40 5.91 -10.03
N GLU A 63 10.84 5.77 -11.28
CA GLU A 63 9.99 5.85 -12.46
C GLU A 63 8.99 4.70 -12.59
N ARG A 64 9.18 3.63 -11.82
CA ARG A 64 8.36 2.41 -11.86
C ARG A 64 7.17 2.43 -10.90
N VAL A 65 7.00 3.49 -10.09
CA VAL A 65 5.94 3.56 -9.05
C VAL A 65 4.55 3.24 -9.62
N ARG A 66 4.10 3.99 -10.62
CA ARG A 66 2.76 3.79 -11.20
C ARG A 66 2.63 2.44 -11.88
N GLU A 67 3.68 1.98 -12.58
CA GLU A 67 3.68 0.69 -13.26
C GLU A 67 3.52 -0.48 -12.29
N ILE A 68 4.36 -0.54 -11.24
CA ILE A 68 4.37 -1.65 -10.29
C ILE A 68 3.07 -1.70 -9.50
N ASN A 69 2.55 -0.55 -9.05
CA ASN A 69 1.25 -0.52 -8.36
C ASN A 69 0.11 -0.99 -9.24
N ARG A 70 0.06 -0.54 -10.51
CA ARG A 70 -0.96 -0.99 -11.46
C ARG A 70 -0.90 -2.49 -11.69
N LEU A 71 0.30 -3.03 -11.94
CA LEU A 71 0.49 -4.46 -12.16
C LEU A 71 0.13 -5.29 -10.91
N ALA A 72 0.47 -4.81 -9.72
CA ALA A 72 0.14 -5.48 -8.47
C ALA A 72 -1.38 -5.51 -8.22
N ALA A 73 -2.07 -4.40 -8.49
CA ALA A 73 -3.53 -4.32 -8.39
C ALA A 73 -4.22 -5.21 -9.44
N GLU A 74 -3.79 -5.17 -10.70
CA GLU A 74 -4.31 -6.04 -11.76
C GLU A 74 -4.10 -7.52 -11.42
N GLN A 75 -2.93 -7.88 -10.89
CA GLN A 75 -2.61 -9.24 -10.46
C GLN A 75 -3.53 -9.71 -9.35
N LEU A 76 -3.65 -8.92 -8.28
CA LEU A 76 -4.51 -9.26 -7.17
C LEU A 76 -5.98 -9.32 -7.59
N GLY A 77 -6.42 -8.45 -8.51
CA GLY A 77 -7.77 -8.47 -9.08
C GLY A 77 -8.08 -9.79 -9.79
N ARG A 78 -7.17 -10.29 -10.64
CA ARG A 78 -7.32 -11.61 -11.28
C ARG A 78 -7.44 -12.73 -10.25
N VAL A 79 -6.56 -12.72 -9.24
CA VAL A 79 -6.57 -13.74 -8.19
C VAL A 79 -7.84 -13.66 -7.35
N ARG A 80 -8.30 -12.46 -6.99
CA ARG A 80 -9.57 -12.23 -6.27
C ARG A 80 -10.74 -12.82 -7.04
N ASP A 81 -10.81 -12.59 -8.35
CA ASP A 81 -11.92 -13.01 -9.21
C ASP A 81 -12.04 -14.53 -9.32
N GLU A 82 -10.96 -15.29 -9.11
CA GLU A 82 -11.01 -16.76 -9.01
C GLU A 82 -11.83 -17.26 -7.81
N PHE A 83 -11.96 -16.44 -6.75
CA PHE A 83 -12.62 -16.80 -5.49
C PHE A 83 -13.89 -15.99 -5.19
N SER A 84 -14.21 -15.03 -6.05
CA SER A 84 -15.35 -14.12 -5.88
C SER A 84 -16.60 -14.68 -6.56
N THR A 85 -17.72 -14.75 -5.84
CA THR A 85 -19.03 -15.09 -6.40
C THR A 85 -20.05 -13.99 -6.09
N PRO A 86 -21.20 -13.93 -6.81
CA PRO A 86 -22.25 -12.96 -6.49
C PRO A 86 -22.77 -13.05 -5.05
N GLU A 87 -22.80 -14.25 -4.47
CA GLU A 87 -23.26 -14.50 -3.10
C GLU A 87 -22.17 -14.23 -2.06
N TRP A 88 -20.90 -14.31 -2.45
CA TRP A 88 -19.76 -14.06 -1.57
C TRP A 88 -18.66 -13.31 -2.33
N PRO A 89 -18.81 -11.98 -2.49
CA PRO A 89 -17.80 -11.18 -3.15
C PRO A 89 -16.50 -11.15 -2.32
N ARG A 90 -15.37 -11.15 -3.03
CA ARG A 90 -14.03 -10.92 -2.48
C ARG A 90 -13.53 -9.54 -2.88
N TYR A 91 -12.58 -9.00 -2.13
CA TYR A 91 -12.06 -7.65 -2.32
C TYR A 91 -10.54 -7.59 -2.33
N SER A 92 -9.97 -6.72 -3.15
CA SER A 92 -8.55 -6.42 -3.21
C SER A 92 -8.24 -5.13 -2.45
N PHE A 93 -7.25 -5.17 -1.56
CA PHE A 93 -6.79 -4.00 -0.80
C PHE A 93 -5.47 -3.49 -1.38
N GLY A 94 -5.46 -2.21 -1.77
CA GLY A 94 -4.31 -1.48 -2.26
C GLY A 94 -3.58 -0.88 -1.09
N THR A 95 -2.54 -1.58 -0.63
CA THR A 95 -1.81 -1.20 0.58
C THR A 95 -0.82 -0.09 0.30
N MET A 96 -0.82 0.92 1.17
CA MET A 96 0.04 2.10 1.12
C MET A 96 0.66 2.28 2.51
N GLY A 97 1.91 1.83 2.67
CA GLY A 97 2.65 1.90 3.93
C GLY A 97 3.26 3.28 4.20
N PRO A 98 3.91 3.47 5.37
CA PRO A 98 4.50 4.75 5.77
C PRO A 98 5.77 5.15 5.01
N GLY A 99 6.36 4.23 4.23
CA GLY A 99 7.69 4.40 3.64
C GLY A 99 8.80 4.45 4.69
N THR A 100 9.94 5.07 4.35
CA THR A 100 11.16 5.08 5.19
C THR A 100 11.49 6.45 5.79
N LYS A 101 10.69 7.49 5.51
CA LYS A 101 10.94 8.88 5.94
C LYS A 101 9.86 9.37 6.89
N LEU A 102 10.28 10.09 7.94
CA LEU A 102 9.42 10.68 8.96
C LEU A 102 9.36 12.21 8.75
N PRO A 103 8.30 12.75 8.12
CA PRO A 103 8.19 14.19 7.82
C PRO A 103 8.19 15.06 9.09
N THR A 104 7.64 14.60 10.21
CA THR A 104 7.68 15.35 11.49
C THR A 104 9.11 15.53 12.01
N LEU A 105 10.05 14.64 11.64
CA LEU A 105 11.48 14.77 11.96
C LEU A 105 12.27 15.54 10.88
N GLY A 106 11.61 16.05 9.84
CA GLY A 106 12.27 16.77 8.75
C GLY A 106 13.06 15.88 7.80
N HIS A 107 12.76 14.58 7.73
CA HIS A 107 13.44 13.65 6.82
C HIS A 107 13.03 13.84 5.35
N ILE A 108 11.87 14.45 5.10
CA ILE A 108 11.29 14.73 3.80
C ILE A 108 10.32 15.91 3.91
N ASP A 109 10.19 16.70 2.84
CA ASP A 109 9.17 17.74 2.74
C ASP A 109 7.77 17.12 2.60
N PHE A 110 6.77 17.76 3.21
CA PHE A 110 5.39 17.24 3.21
C PHE A 110 4.82 17.13 1.79
N ASP A 111 5.03 18.14 0.95
CA ASP A 111 4.52 18.16 -0.43
C ASP A 111 5.18 17.08 -1.31
N GLU A 112 6.47 16.79 -1.06
CA GLU A 112 7.17 15.70 -1.74
C GLU A 112 6.58 14.33 -1.35
N LEU A 113 6.26 14.15 -0.06
CA LEU A 113 5.60 12.93 0.42
C LEU A 113 4.19 12.77 -0.15
N VAL A 114 3.42 13.87 -0.27
CA VAL A 114 2.10 13.86 -0.91
C VAL A 114 2.21 13.39 -2.37
N GLU A 115 3.14 13.93 -3.15
CA GLU A 115 3.31 13.53 -4.55
C GLU A 115 3.74 12.05 -4.66
N SER A 116 4.58 11.57 -3.74
CA SER A 116 4.96 10.15 -3.67
C SER A 116 3.74 9.23 -3.50
N TYR A 117 2.82 9.56 -2.59
CA TYR A 117 1.58 8.81 -2.40
C TYR A 117 0.59 8.99 -3.54
N ARG A 118 0.58 10.16 -4.19
CA ARG A 118 -0.29 10.46 -5.33
C ARG A 118 0.04 9.55 -6.52
N GLU A 119 1.33 9.39 -6.84
CA GLU A 119 1.78 8.46 -7.88
C GLU A 119 1.38 7.01 -7.55
N GLN A 120 1.53 6.59 -6.30
CA GLN A 120 1.13 5.26 -5.83
C GLN A 120 -0.39 5.03 -5.97
N ALA A 121 -1.20 5.98 -5.50
CA ALA A 121 -2.66 5.91 -5.56
C ALA A 121 -3.18 5.86 -7.00
N HIS A 122 -2.59 6.65 -7.91
CA HIS A 122 -2.89 6.56 -9.35
C HIS A 122 -2.66 5.15 -9.89
N GLY A 123 -1.51 4.54 -9.59
CA GLY A 123 -1.22 3.18 -10.05
C GLY A 123 -2.22 2.15 -9.52
N LEU A 124 -2.56 2.21 -8.23
CA LEU A 124 -3.52 1.30 -7.61
C LEU A 124 -4.94 1.44 -8.21
N ILE A 125 -5.40 2.68 -8.42
CA ILE A 125 -6.71 2.97 -9.04
C ILE A 125 -6.74 2.52 -10.50
N ASP A 126 -5.70 2.83 -11.28
CA ASP A 126 -5.58 2.38 -12.68
C ASP A 126 -5.63 0.86 -12.80
N GLY A 127 -5.07 0.14 -11.81
CA GLY A 127 -5.08 -1.31 -11.77
C GLY A 127 -6.36 -1.95 -11.25
N GLY A 128 -7.37 -1.14 -10.88
CA GLY A 128 -8.70 -1.62 -10.51
C GLY A 128 -8.80 -2.22 -9.12
N ILE A 129 -8.06 -1.68 -8.14
CA ILE A 129 -8.18 -2.08 -6.73
C ILE A 129 -9.57 -1.74 -6.16
N ASP A 130 -10.09 -2.54 -5.24
CA ASP A 130 -11.41 -2.27 -4.63
C ASP A 130 -11.36 -1.25 -3.50
N VAL A 131 -10.29 -1.27 -2.69
CA VAL A 131 -10.14 -0.42 -1.49
C VAL A 131 -8.71 0.08 -1.39
N LEU A 132 -8.53 1.35 -1.02
CA LEU A 132 -7.21 1.89 -0.67
C LEU A 132 -7.01 1.80 0.85
N LYS A 133 -5.86 1.30 1.27
CA LYS A 133 -5.55 1.06 2.69
C LYS A 133 -4.22 1.74 3.04
N VAL A 134 -4.30 2.90 3.67
CA VAL A 134 -3.17 3.58 4.31
C VAL A 134 -2.89 2.85 5.62
N GLU A 135 -1.73 2.22 5.77
CA GLU A 135 -1.48 1.34 6.90
C GLU A 135 -0.13 1.52 7.57
N THR A 136 -0.06 1.02 8.81
CA THR A 136 1.16 0.95 9.61
C THR A 136 1.82 2.31 9.82
N CYS A 137 1.04 3.40 9.73
CA CYS A 137 1.59 4.74 9.90
C CYS A 137 2.03 4.97 11.33
N GLN A 138 3.22 5.53 11.49
CA GLN A 138 3.84 5.84 12.79
C GLN A 138 4.04 7.36 13.01
N ASP A 139 3.76 8.16 11.98
CA ASP A 139 3.73 9.63 11.99
C ASP A 139 2.40 10.12 11.37
N LEU A 140 1.66 10.99 12.06
CA LEU A 140 0.38 11.51 11.57
C LEU A 140 0.52 12.33 10.28
N LEU A 141 1.67 12.98 10.07
CA LEU A 141 1.92 13.69 8.81
C LEU A 141 2.04 12.72 7.63
N GLN A 142 2.53 11.49 7.81
CA GLN A 142 2.50 10.47 6.75
C GLN A 142 1.07 10.10 6.40
N THR A 143 0.25 9.81 7.41
CA THR A 143 -1.15 9.43 7.19
C THR A 143 -1.93 10.56 6.50
N LYS A 144 -1.73 11.80 6.93
CA LYS A 144 -2.36 12.97 6.32
C LYS A 144 -1.90 13.20 4.88
N ALA A 145 -0.61 13.02 4.60
CA ALA A 145 -0.08 13.11 3.23
C ALA A 145 -0.72 12.06 2.32
N ALA A 146 -0.79 10.80 2.77
CA ALA A 146 -1.39 9.72 2.01
C ALA A 146 -2.90 9.95 1.74
N LEU A 147 -3.66 10.33 2.77
CA LEU A 147 -5.10 10.60 2.62
C LEU A 147 -5.37 11.82 1.73
N GLY A 148 -4.58 12.88 1.87
CA GLY A 148 -4.67 14.05 1.00
C GLY A 148 -4.38 13.71 -0.47
N ALA A 149 -3.32 12.93 -0.71
CA ALA A 149 -2.97 12.45 -2.03
C ALA A 149 -4.09 11.60 -2.66
N ILE A 150 -4.70 10.68 -1.89
CA ILE A 150 -5.83 9.87 -2.36
C ILE A 150 -7.00 10.77 -2.78
N GLU A 151 -7.34 11.79 -1.98
CA GLU A 151 -8.42 12.71 -2.30
C GLU A 151 -8.11 13.56 -3.56
N ASP A 152 -6.85 13.96 -3.77
CA ASP A 152 -6.42 14.59 -5.01
C ASP A 152 -6.61 13.67 -6.22
N VAL A 153 -6.20 12.40 -6.13
CA VAL A 153 -6.40 11.43 -7.21
C VAL A 153 -7.88 11.19 -7.48
N PHE A 154 -8.73 11.12 -6.44
CA PHE A 154 -10.18 11.02 -6.63
C PHE A 154 -10.76 12.20 -7.39
N ARG A 155 -10.32 13.43 -7.08
CA ARG A 155 -10.72 14.63 -7.84
C ARG A 155 -10.25 14.60 -9.29
N GLU A 156 -9.04 14.12 -9.55
CA GLU A 156 -8.44 14.06 -10.88
C GLU A 156 -9.10 13.01 -11.78
N THR A 157 -9.37 11.83 -11.22
CA THR A 157 -9.85 10.66 -11.97
C THR A 157 -11.38 10.56 -12.01
N GLY A 158 -12.08 11.18 -11.06
CA GLY A 158 -13.52 11.01 -10.85
C GLY A 158 -13.90 9.63 -10.26
N VAL A 159 -12.92 8.79 -9.93
CA VAL A 159 -13.13 7.50 -9.25
C VAL A 159 -13.16 7.74 -7.75
N ARG A 160 -14.05 7.05 -7.03
CA ARG A 160 -14.06 7.06 -5.57
C ARG A 160 -14.14 5.63 -5.03
N LEU A 161 -13.16 5.27 -4.22
CA LEU A 161 -13.06 3.97 -3.56
C LEU A 161 -13.21 4.14 -2.05
N PRO A 162 -13.61 3.09 -1.31
CA PRO A 162 -13.46 3.06 0.13
C PRO A 162 -11.98 3.25 0.52
N VAL A 163 -11.75 3.98 1.60
CA VAL A 163 -10.42 4.24 2.15
C VAL A 163 -10.38 3.77 3.60
N ILE A 164 -9.35 3.03 3.96
CA ILE A 164 -9.05 2.62 5.33
C ILE A 164 -7.74 3.30 5.75
N ALA A 165 -7.73 3.88 6.95
CA ALA A 165 -6.52 4.38 7.59
C ALA A 165 -6.23 3.54 8.84
N SER A 166 -4.99 3.09 8.97
CA SER A 166 -4.48 2.34 10.12
C SER A 166 -3.19 2.97 10.64
N VAL A 167 -3.16 3.23 11.94
CA VAL A 167 -1.99 3.74 12.66
C VAL A 167 -1.40 2.67 13.56
N THR A 168 -0.10 2.75 13.81
CA THR A 168 0.62 1.84 14.69
C THR A 168 0.89 2.51 16.04
N ILE A 169 0.38 1.89 17.11
CA ILE A 169 0.63 2.30 18.49
C ILE A 169 1.72 1.41 19.10
N GLU A 170 2.77 2.04 19.60
CA GLU A 170 3.86 1.38 20.32
C GLU A 170 3.37 0.85 21.68
N THR A 171 4.16 -0.04 22.27
CA THR A 171 3.88 -0.60 23.61
C THR A 171 3.79 0.46 24.72
N THR A 172 4.30 1.69 24.46
CA THR A 172 4.19 2.85 25.35
C THR A 172 2.82 3.54 25.31
N GLY A 173 1.93 3.16 24.39
CA GLY A 173 0.57 3.71 24.26
C GLY A 173 0.45 4.88 23.28
N THR A 174 1.51 5.19 22.52
CA THR A 174 1.52 6.25 21.50
C THR A 174 2.10 5.73 20.19
N MET A 175 1.84 6.42 19.08
CA MET A 175 2.62 6.30 17.85
C MET A 175 4.09 6.63 18.12
N LEU A 176 4.97 6.30 17.17
CA LEU A 176 6.42 6.53 17.28
C LEU A 176 6.76 7.99 17.63
N LEU A 177 5.98 8.94 17.13
CA LEU A 177 6.21 10.38 17.35
C LEU A 177 5.37 10.98 18.48
N GLY A 178 4.73 10.15 19.30
CA GLY A 178 4.10 10.56 20.56
C GLY A 178 2.60 10.81 20.52
N SER A 179 1.94 10.75 19.35
CA SER A 179 0.48 10.85 19.25
C SER A 179 -0.21 9.63 19.85
N ASP A 180 -1.14 9.81 20.77
CA ASP A 180 -2.03 8.73 21.24
C ASP A 180 -3.17 8.47 20.23
N ILE A 181 -4.00 7.47 20.53
CA ILE A 181 -5.09 7.08 19.65
C ILE A 181 -6.19 8.15 19.54
N ASP A 182 -6.45 8.91 20.60
CA ASP A 182 -7.45 9.98 20.60
C ASP A 182 -6.99 11.14 19.71
N CYS A 183 -5.70 11.48 19.76
CA CYS A 183 -5.05 12.43 18.87
C CYS A 183 -5.12 11.96 17.41
N ALA A 184 -4.81 10.69 17.15
CA ALA A 184 -4.88 10.13 15.80
C ALA A 184 -6.31 10.17 15.25
N LEU A 185 -7.30 9.71 16.01
CA LEU A 185 -8.70 9.72 15.59
C LEU A 185 -9.19 11.14 15.30
N THR A 186 -8.98 12.06 16.24
CA THR A 186 -9.40 13.46 16.11
C THR A 186 -8.76 14.14 14.89
N THR A 187 -7.49 13.84 14.62
CA THR A 187 -6.77 14.44 13.49
C THR A 187 -7.27 13.91 12.15
N LEU A 188 -7.54 12.60 12.06
CA LEU A 188 -7.86 11.94 10.80
C LEU A 188 -9.35 12.05 10.44
N GLU A 189 -10.27 12.09 11.43
CA GLU A 189 -11.71 12.32 11.18
C GLU A 189 -12.02 13.70 10.61
N ALA A 190 -11.12 14.66 10.77
CA ALA A 190 -11.30 16.04 10.30
C ALA A 190 -10.92 16.26 8.83
N LEU A 191 -10.40 15.23 8.14
CA LEU A 191 -9.99 15.26 6.73
C LEU A 191 -11.15 14.91 5.80
#